data_AF-A0A3A5M2Q7-F1
#
_entry.id   AF-A0A3A5M2Q7-F1
#
_cell.length_a   1.000
_cell.length_b   1.000
_cell.length_c   1.000
_cell.angle_alpha   90.00
_cell.angle_beta   90.00
_cell.angle_gamma   90.00
#
_symmetry.space_group_name_H-M   'P 1'
#
loop_
_entity.id
_entity.type
_entity.pdbx_description
1 polymer ?
#
loop_
_entity_poly.entity_id
_entity_poly.type
_entity_poly.pdbx_seq_one_letter_code
_entity_poly.pdbx_strand_id
1 'polypeptide(L)'
;MGTFTSMLESRIERIGTALNRLDEEEGRVAMLSLMASAAMVGAARLHAVVDAALTTPFSHVDSDTVVKVLHLEAHRFRDAFKALAT
;
A
#
# COMPACT_ATOMS: atom_id res chain seq x y z
N MET A 1 12.59 -1.57 9.99
CA MET A 1 12.44 -0.49 8.99
C MET A 1 12.94 -0.91 7.61
N GLY A 2 14.18 -1.40 7.45
CA GLY A 2 14.71 -1.85 6.14
C GLY A 2 13.91 -2.97 5.46
N THR A 3 13.29 -3.87 6.23
CA THR A 3 12.42 -4.95 5.69
C THR A 3 11.07 -4.43 5.19
N PHE A 4 10.55 -3.32 5.74
CA PHE A 4 9.26 -2.78 5.29
C PHE A 4 9.41 -2.13 3.91
N THR A 5 10.41 -1.25 3.76
CA THR A 5 10.66 -0.55 2.49
C THR A 5 11.10 -1.50 1.37
N SER A 6 11.82 -2.59 1.68
CA SER A 6 12.20 -3.60 0.68
C SER A 6 11.04 -4.46 0.21
N MET A 7 10.04 -4.71 1.06
CA MET A 7 8.84 -5.49 0.70
C MET A 7 7.72 -4.63 0.13
N LEU A 8 7.86 -3.30 0.12
CA LEU A 8 6.76 -2.40 -0.17
C LEU A 8 6.32 -2.50 -1.64
N GLU A 9 7.26 -2.60 -2.57
CA GLU A 9 6.95 -2.75 -4.01
C GLU A 9 6.20 -4.05 -4.30
N SER A 10 6.71 -5.19 -3.80
CA SER A 10 6.04 -6.48 -4.02
C SER A 10 4.66 -6.56 -3.38
N ARG A 11 4.43 -5.88 -2.25
CA ARG A 11 3.10 -5.76 -1.63
C ARG A 11 2.14 -4.93 -2.48
N ILE A 12 2.61 -3.84 -3.06
CA ILE A 12 1.79 -2.99 -3.95
C ILE A 12 1.43 -3.77 -5.23
N GLU A 13 2.38 -4.49 -5.82
CA GLU A 13 2.13 -5.35 -6.99
C GLU A 13 1.12 -6.46 -6.68
N ARG A 14 1.20 -7.07 -5.50
CA ARG A 14 0.25 -8.09 -5.04
C ARG A 14 -1.17 -7.51 -4.94
N ILE A 15 -1.32 -6.30 -4.39
CA ILE A 15 -2.60 -5.59 -4.33
C ILE A 15 -3.13 -5.32 -5.73
N GLY A 16 -2.32 -4.76 -6.63
CA GLY A 16 -2.72 -4.48 -8.01
C GLY A 16 -3.13 -5.74 -8.78
N THR A 17 -2.41 -6.85 -8.57
CA THR A 17 -2.75 -8.15 -9.18
C THR A 17 -4.10 -8.68 -8.70
N ALA A 18 -4.38 -8.60 -7.38
CA ALA A 18 -5.64 -9.04 -6.82
C ALA A 18 -6.82 -8.18 -7.33
N LEU A 19 -6.64 -6.85 -7.37
CA LEU A 19 -7.63 -5.93 -7.92
C LEU A 19 -7.93 -6.20 -9.40
N ASN A 20 -6.89 -6.41 -10.21
CA ASN A 20 -7.04 -6.72 -11.63
C ASN A 20 -7.73 -8.07 -11.89
N ARG A 21 -7.61 -9.01 -10.95
CA ARG A 21 -8.25 -10.34 -11.00
C ARG A 21 -9.63 -10.37 -10.35
N LEU A 22 -10.08 -9.26 -9.77
CA LEU A 22 -11.27 -9.20 -8.91
C LEU A 22 -11.25 -10.24 -7.78
N ASP A 23 -10.05 -10.55 -7.28
CA ASP A 23 -9.84 -11.46 -6.15
C ASP A 23 -9.98 -10.67 -4.84
N GLU A 24 -11.23 -10.56 -4.37
CA GLU A 24 -11.58 -9.72 -3.22
C GLU A 24 -10.89 -10.17 -1.93
N GLU A 25 -10.84 -11.47 -1.67
CA GLU A 25 -10.24 -11.99 -0.43
C GLU A 25 -8.74 -11.70 -0.40
N GLU A 26 -8.02 -12.05 -1.46
CA GLU A 26 -6.59 -11.79 -1.57
C GLU A 26 -6.28 -10.28 -1.53
N GLY A 27 -7.10 -9.48 -2.22
CA GLY A 27 -6.94 -8.03 -2.26
C GLY A 27 -7.14 -7.39 -0.90
N ARG A 28 -8.20 -7.77 -0.16
CA ARG A 28 -8.45 -7.27 1.20
C ARG A 28 -7.36 -7.71 2.17
N VAL A 29 -6.93 -8.97 2.13
CA VAL A 29 -5.84 -9.47 2.99
C VAL A 29 -4.54 -8.72 2.72
N ALA A 30 -4.18 -8.51 1.45
CA ALA A 30 -2.99 -7.77 1.07
C ALA A 30 -3.05 -6.30 1.52
N MET A 31 -4.19 -5.65 1.34
CA MET A 31 -4.45 -4.28 1.82
C MET A 31 -4.37 -4.19 3.35
N LEU A 32 -5.08 -5.04 4.09
CA LEU A 32 -5.05 -5.05 5.57
C LEU A 32 -3.62 -5.27 6.11
N SER A 33 -2.87 -6.18 5.49
CA SER A 33 -1.46 -6.43 5.84
C SER A 33 -0.58 -5.20 5.60
N LEU A 34 -0.77 -4.52 4.47
CA LEU A 34 -0.05 -3.28 4.16
C LEU A 34 -0.43 -2.17 5.15
N MET A 35 -1.72 -1.96 5.42
CA MET A 35 -2.24 -0.97 6.37
C MET A 35 -1.65 -1.15 7.76
N ALA A 36 -1.67 -2.38 8.30
CA ALA A 36 -1.10 -2.69 9.60
C ALA A 36 0.40 -2.40 9.66
N SER A 37 1.15 -2.82 8.63
CA SER A 37 2.59 -2.55 8.57
C SER A 37 2.93 -1.06 8.41
N ALA A 38 2.11 -0.31 7.67
CA ALA A 38 2.25 1.14 7.53
C ALA A 38 2.02 1.87 8.85
N ALA A 39 1.03 1.45 9.65
CA ALA A 39 0.80 1.99 10.99
C ALA A 39 2.01 1.77 11.91
N MET A 40 2.59 0.56 11.92
CA MET A 40 3.73 0.22 12.78
C MET A 40 4.99 1.07 12.53
N VAL A 41 5.19 1.52 11.28
CA VAL A 41 6.36 2.32 10.89
C VAL A 41 6.05 3.82 10.76
N GLY A 42 4.84 4.25 11.13
CA GLY A 42 4.43 5.65 11.05
C GLY A 42 4.18 6.17 9.62
N ALA A 43 3.96 5.29 8.64
CA ALA A 43 3.68 5.66 7.26
C ALA A 43 2.21 6.10 7.06
N ALA A 44 1.82 7.21 7.70
CA ALA A 44 0.43 7.66 7.79
C ALA A 44 -0.27 7.84 6.42
N ARG A 45 0.46 8.31 5.40
CA ARG A 45 -0.10 8.48 4.05
C ARG A 45 -0.39 7.15 3.36
N LEU A 46 0.51 6.17 3.46
CA LEU A 46 0.27 4.82 2.96
C LEU A 46 -0.92 4.17 3.67
N HIS A 47 -1.02 4.34 4.98
CA HIS A 47 -2.18 3.87 5.75
C HIS A 47 -3.49 4.48 5.23
N ALA A 48 -3.55 5.80 5.06
CA ALA A 48 -4.75 6.49 4.61
C ALA A 48 -5.21 6.07 3.21
N VAL A 49 -4.28 5.85 2.28
CA VAL A 49 -4.61 5.37 0.92
C VAL A 49 -5.25 3.99 0.97
N VAL A 50 -4.69 3.09 1.79
CA VAL A 50 -5.21 1.72 1.91
C VAL A 50 -6.56 1.68 2.63
N ASP A 51 -6.73 2.51 3.67
CA ASP A 51 -8.00 2.64 4.40
C ASP A 51 -9.14 3.15 3.49
N ALA A 52 -8.84 4.15 2.64
CA ALA A 52 -9.78 4.62 1.62
C ALA A 52 -10.15 3.52 0.60
N ALA A 53 -9.18 2.68 0.19
CA ALA A 53 -9.45 1.57 -0.70
C ALA A 53 -10.31 0.48 -0.04
N LEU A 54 -10.08 0.18 1.25
CA LEU A 54 -10.83 -0.85 2.00
C LEU A 54 -12.28 -0.47 2.29
N THR A 55 -12.57 0.83 2.44
CA THR A 55 -13.90 1.39 2.67
C THR A 55 -14.72 1.53 1.38
N THR A 56 -14.07 1.42 0.22
CA THR A 56 -14.72 1.37 -1.10
C THR A 56 -15.14 -0.08 -1.40
N PRO A 57 -16.34 -0.33 -1.97
CA PRO A 57 -16.68 -1.67 -2.44
C PRO A 57 -15.62 -2.19 -3.42
N PHE A 58 -15.14 -3.42 -3.24
CA PHE A 58 -13.95 -3.92 -3.93
C PHE A 58 -14.05 -3.82 -5.46
N SER A 59 -15.23 -4.10 -6.01
CA SER A 59 -15.54 -3.98 -7.45
C SER A 59 -15.48 -2.56 -8.01
N HIS A 60 -15.45 -1.54 -7.17
CA HIS A 60 -15.37 -0.12 -7.55
C HIS A 60 -13.97 0.46 -7.32
N VAL A 61 -13.04 -0.32 -6.77
CA VAL A 61 -11.67 0.13 -6.57
C VAL A 61 -10.95 0.14 -7.91
N ASP A 62 -10.57 1.33 -8.37
CA ASP A 62 -9.73 1.50 -9.55
C ASP A 62 -8.29 1.07 -9.22
N SER A 63 -7.91 -0.10 -9.74
CA SER A 63 -6.61 -0.72 -9.53
C SER A 63 -5.44 0.20 -9.92
N ASP A 64 -5.51 0.79 -11.11
CA ASP A 64 -4.46 1.67 -11.63
C ASP A 64 -4.26 2.89 -10.74
N THR A 65 -5.36 3.48 -10.28
CA THR A 65 -5.35 4.65 -9.41
C THR A 65 -4.76 4.30 -8.05
N VAL A 66 -5.25 3.24 -7.40
CA VAL A 66 -4.74 2.82 -6.08
C VAL A 66 -3.26 2.46 -6.16
N VAL A 67 -2.84 1.68 -7.15
CA VAL A 67 -1.44 1.26 -7.33
C VAL A 67 -0.54 2.47 -7.58
N LYS A 68 -0.93 3.41 -8.45
CA LYS A 68 -0.15 4.65 -8.70
C LYS A 68 0.02 5.48 -7.42
N VAL A 69 -1.05 5.66 -6.66
CA VAL A 69 -1.02 6.44 -5.42
C VAL A 69 -0.16 5.75 -4.35
N LEU A 70 -0.28 4.42 -4.21
CA LEU A 70 0.55 3.64 -3.29
C LEU A 70 2.04 3.73 -3.65
N HIS A 71 2.40 3.66 -4.93
CA HIS A 71 3.79 3.85 -5.37
C HIS A 71 4.30 5.26 -5.06
N LEU A 72 3.51 6.29 -5.32
CA LEU A 72 3.89 7.68 -5.00
C LEU A 72 4.19 7.86 -3.50
N GLU A 73 3.30 7.38 -2.64
CA GLU A 73 3.49 7.49 -1.19
C GLU A 73 4.63 6.59 -0.68
N ALA A 74 4.85 5.43 -1.31
CA ALA A 74 6.00 4.57 -1.04
C ALA A 74 7.33 5.26 -1.37
N HIS A 75 7.41 5.98 -2.49
CA HIS A 75 8.58 6.78 -2.84
C HIS A 75 8.81 7.90 -1.82
N ARG A 76 7.77 8.69 -1.51
CA ARG A 76 7.85 9.77 -0.52
C ARG A 76 8.31 9.28 0.86
N PHE A 77 7.78 8.15 1.31
CA PHE A 77 8.18 7.55 2.58
C PHE A 77 9.64 7.11 2.57
N ARG A 78 10.11 6.48 1.49
CA ARG A 78 11.52 6.08 1.34
C ARG A 78 12.45 7.29 1.36
N ASP A 79 12.09 8.37 0.69
CA ASP A 79 12.92 9.58 0.62
C ASP A 79 13.00 10.29 1.98
N ALA A 80 11.86 10.44 2.67
CA ALA A 80 11.83 10.98 4.03
C ALA A 80 12.65 10.13 5.01
N PHE A 81 12.59 8.79 4.90
CA PHE A 81 13.37 7.88 5.73
C PHE A 81 14.88 8.01 5.48
N LYS A 82 15.31 8.11 4.21
CA LYS A 82 16.73 8.35 3.87
C LYS A 82 17.23 9.67 4.44
N ALA A 83 16.44 10.73 4.35
CA ALA A 83 16.81 12.04 4.88
C ALA A 83 16.97 12.06 6.42
N LEU A 84 16.23 11.20 7.14
CA LEU A 84 16.34 11.03 8.60
C LEU A 84 17.53 10.16 9.04
N ALA A 85 18.09 9.35 8.13
CA ALA A 85 19.21 8.46 8.40
C ALA A 85 20.58 9.08 8.11
N THR A 86 20.61 10.38 7.76
CA THR A 86 21.82 11.17 7.45
C THR A 86 22.04 12.20 8.55
#